data_AF-A0A521DQJ8-F1
#
_entry.id   AF-A0A521DQJ8-F1
#
_cell.length_a   1.000
_cell.length_b   1.000
_cell.length_c   1.000
_cell.angle_alpha   90.00
_cell.angle_beta   90.00
_cell.angle_gamma   90.00
#
_symmetry.space_group_name_H-M   'P 1'
#
loop_
_entity.id
_entity.type
_entity.pdbx_description
1 polymer ?
#
loop_
_entity_poly.entity_id
_entity_poly.type
_entity_poly.pdbx_seq_one_letter_code
_entity_poly.pdbx_strand_id
1 'polypeptide(L)'
;MQKNYLILLLLFSFYSCKKAASPPPLPKVNSFYKSVITADDRKTITPQEARTYHVNKTYQYEYRTGNPGNYEYNYDVKGINSVGDSVSGNINVSGKYGAGILTTDTISEIEINTEWISYGKLKAFDKKGNEYQLIVK
;
A
#
# COMPACT_ATOMS: atom_id res chain seq x y z
N MET A 1 -34.52 69.52 6.24
CA MET A 1 -33.15 69.03 5.92
C MET A 1 -32.95 67.69 6.60
N GLN A 2 -32.50 66.70 5.82
CA GLN A 2 -31.92 65.39 6.15
C GLN A 2 -32.61 64.46 7.19
N LYS A 3 -33.17 63.36 6.66
CA LYS A 3 -33.58 62.13 7.34
C LYS A 3 -32.34 61.31 7.70
N ASN A 4 -32.18 60.91 8.97
CA ASN A 4 -31.21 59.91 9.38
C ASN A 4 -31.89 58.54 9.51
N TYR A 5 -31.79 57.75 8.45
CA TYR A 5 -31.92 56.29 8.52
C TYR A 5 -30.55 55.73 8.92
N LEU A 6 -30.45 55.09 10.08
CA LEU A 6 -29.20 54.44 10.48
C LEU A 6 -29.46 53.03 11.03
N ILE A 7 -29.24 52.07 10.13
CA ILE A 7 -28.64 50.75 10.36
C ILE A 7 -29.53 49.73 11.08
N LEU A 8 -30.40 49.10 10.30
CA LEU A 8 -30.81 47.71 10.48
C LEU A 8 -30.47 46.95 9.19
N LEU A 9 -29.27 46.40 9.09
CA LEU A 9 -28.87 45.46 8.02
C LEU A 9 -27.58 44.74 8.42
N LEU A 10 -27.67 43.99 9.51
CA LEU A 10 -26.74 42.91 9.81
C LEU A 10 -27.42 41.61 9.39
N LEU A 11 -26.65 40.75 8.71
CA LEU A 11 -26.98 39.40 8.24
C LEU A 11 -27.66 39.38 6.87
N PHE A 12 -26.85 39.26 5.82
CA PHE A 12 -26.95 38.18 4.82
C PHE A 12 -25.79 38.31 3.82
N SER A 13 -24.56 38.16 4.32
CA SER A 13 -23.43 37.82 3.47
C SER A 13 -23.53 36.33 3.17
N PHE A 14 -24.35 35.97 2.18
CA PHE A 14 -24.32 34.63 1.63
C PHE A 14 -22.91 34.38 1.09
N TYR A 15 -22.17 33.55 1.83
CA TYR A 15 -20.95 32.90 1.38
C TYR A 15 -21.23 32.21 0.03
N SER A 16 -20.98 32.92 -1.06
CA SER A 16 -20.86 32.31 -2.38
C SER A 16 -19.53 31.58 -2.41
N CYS A 17 -19.49 30.40 -1.80
CA CYS A 17 -18.40 29.47 -1.96
C CYS A 17 -18.51 28.91 -3.39
N LYS A 18 -17.91 29.62 -4.36
CA LYS A 18 -17.67 29.02 -5.66
C LYS A 18 -16.78 27.81 -5.42
N LYS A 19 -17.33 26.61 -5.56
CA LYS A 19 -16.52 25.39 -5.61
C LYS A 19 -15.49 25.62 -6.71
N ALA A 20 -14.21 25.72 -6.33
CA ALA A 20 -13.14 25.67 -7.30
C ALA A 20 -13.37 24.41 -8.14
N ALA A 21 -13.36 24.56 -9.46
CA ALA A 21 -13.40 23.41 -10.34
C ALA A 21 -12.31 22.44 -9.90
N SER A 22 -12.66 21.16 -9.78
CA SER A 22 -11.68 20.13 -9.46
C SER A 22 -10.48 20.30 -10.39
N PRO A 23 -9.24 20.32 -9.86
CA PRO A 23 -8.07 20.40 -10.71
C PRO A 23 -8.15 19.31 -11.79
N PRO A 24 -7.73 19.62 -13.04
CA PRO A 24 -7.79 18.66 -14.13
C PRO A 24 -7.12 17.36 -13.69
N PRO A 25 -7.68 16.19 -14.06
CA PRO A 25 -7.06 14.92 -13.71
C PRO A 25 -5.60 14.96 -14.17
N LEU A 26 -4.70 14.73 -13.22
CA LEU A 26 -3.27 14.69 -13.50
C LEU A 26 -3.05 13.74 -14.69
N PRO A 27 -2.15 14.08 -15.64
CA PRO A 27 -1.82 13.19 -16.73
C PRO A 27 -1.54 11.81 -16.16
N LYS A 28 -2.18 10.77 -16.70
CA LYS A 28 -1.85 9.39 -16.35
C LYS A 28 -0.37 9.23 -16.65
N VAL A 29 0.47 9.34 -15.63
CA VAL A 29 1.85 8.87 -15.67
C VAL A 29 1.72 7.44 -16.16
N ASN A 30 2.35 7.11 -17.29
CA ASN A 30 2.49 5.72 -17.69
C ASN A 30 3.24 5.04 -16.55
N SER A 31 2.47 4.49 -15.61
CA SER A 31 2.97 3.63 -14.57
C SER A 31 3.48 2.42 -15.32
N PHE A 32 4.78 2.40 -15.60
CA PHE A 32 5.50 1.24 -16.12
C PHE A 32 5.47 0.04 -15.14
N TYR A 33 4.74 0.17 -14.03
CA TYR A 33 4.53 -0.83 -13.00
C TYR A 33 3.27 -1.62 -13.28
N LYS A 34 3.41 -2.95 -13.23
CA LYS A 34 2.30 -3.91 -13.20
C LYS A 34 1.36 -3.49 -12.06
N SER A 35 0.07 -3.27 -12.35
CA SER A 35 -0.87 -2.75 -11.33
C SER A 35 -1.23 -3.77 -10.26
N VAL A 36 -0.68 -4.98 -10.33
CA VAL A 36 -0.94 -6.12 -9.45
C VAL A 36 0.38 -6.79 -9.14
N ILE A 37 0.82 -6.69 -7.88
CA ILE A 37 1.93 -7.51 -7.37
C ILE A 37 1.45 -8.95 -7.32
N THR A 38 2.29 -9.85 -7.79
CA THR A 38 2.07 -11.29 -7.78
C THR A 38 3.17 -11.99 -6.99
N ALA A 39 2.87 -13.18 -6.50
CA ALA A 39 3.81 -13.95 -5.70
C ALA A 39 5.11 -14.28 -6.45
N ASP A 40 5.10 -14.33 -7.79
CA ASP A 40 6.27 -14.59 -8.62
C ASP A 40 7.22 -13.40 -8.75
N ASP A 41 6.76 -12.16 -8.47
CA ASP A 41 7.59 -10.97 -8.64
C ASP A 41 8.80 -10.95 -7.67
N ARG A 42 8.79 -11.80 -6.62
CA ARG A 42 9.96 -12.05 -5.75
C ARG A 42 11.04 -12.94 -6.37
N LYS A 43 10.72 -13.72 -7.41
CA LYS A 43 11.63 -14.75 -7.96
C LYS A 43 12.72 -14.13 -8.82
N THR A 44 12.42 -13.05 -9.53
CA THR A 44 13.36 -12.38 -10.42
C THR A 44 13.15 -10.88 -10.41
N ILE A 45 14.19 -10.12 -10.06
CA ILE A 45 14.21 -8.67 -10.21
C ILE A 45 14.50 -8.36 -11.68
N THR A 46 13.66 -7.56 -12.33
CA THR A 46 13.90 -7.17 -13.72
C THR A 46 15.13 -6.25 -13.83
N PRO A 47 15.83 -6.20 -14.98
CA PRO A 47 16.95 -5.28 -15.17
C PRO A 47 16.60 -3.81 -14.92
N GLN A 48 15.33 -3.43 -15.10
CA GLN A 48 14.87 -2.07 -14.86
C GLN A 48 14.69 -1.79 -13.37
N GLU A 49 14.07 -2.71 -12.61
CA GLU A 49 13.94 -2.59 -11.15
C GLU A 49 15.30 -2.63 -10.46
N ALA A 50 16.22 -3.45 -10.97
CA ALA A 50 17.59 -3.57 -10.47
C ALA A 50 18.35 -2.23 -10.45
N ARG A 51 18.03 -1.30 -11.36
CA ARG A 51 18.64 0.05 -11.38
C ARG A 51 18.30 0.89 -10.15
N THR A 52 17.18 0.55 -9.51
CA THR A 52 16.66 1.22 -8.31
C THR A 52 16.77 0.36 -7.06
N TYR A 53 17.46 -0.78 -7.17
CA TYR A 53 17.64 -1.71 -6.07
C TYR A 53 18.37 -1.04 -4.92
N HIS A 54 17.78 -1.16 -3.74
CA HIS A 54 18.30 -0.53 -2.55
C HIS A 54 18.07 -1.41 -1.32
N VAL A 55 19.14 -1.59 -0.55
CA VAL A 55 19.14 -2.30 0.75
C VAL A 55 19.47 -1.29 1.84
N ASN A 56 18.73 -1.33 2.93
CA ASN A 56 18.99 -0.48 4.08
C ASN A 56 18.64 -1.20 5.38
N LYS A 57 19.68 -1.49 6.18
CA LYS A 57 19.58 -2.24 7.44
C LYS A 57 18.88 -1.48 8.57
N THR A 58 18.59 -0.19 8.41
CA THR A 58 17.79 0.59 9.36
C THR A 58 16.30 0.25 9.27
N TYR A 59 15.85 -0.33 8.16
CA TYR A 59 14.46 -0.73 7.93
C TYR A 59 14.33 -2.25 7.87
N GLN A 60 13.09 -2.75 8.02
CA GLN A 60 12.79 -4.19 8.07
C GLN A 60 12.65 -4.86 6.69
N TYR A 61 12.76 -4.10 5.59
CA TYR A 61 12.74 -4.70 4.26
C TYR A 61 14.09 -5.31 3.93
N GLU A 62 14.08 -6.43 3.20
CA GLU A 62 15.28 -7.03 2.62
C GLU A 62 15.84 -6.12 1.52
N TYR A 63 14.96 -5.66 0.64
CA TYR A 63 15.28 -4.67 -0.38
C TYR A 63 14.05 -3.86 -0.79
N ARG A 64 14.27 -2.77 -1.50
CA ARG A 64 13.24 -2.03 -2.23
C ARG A 64 13.69 -1.67 -3.65
N THR A 65 12.73 -1.52 -4.53
CA THR A 65 12.89 -1.05 -5.91
C THR A 65 11.85 0.04 -6.20
N GLY A 66 12.03 0.77 -7.30
CA GLY A 66 11.13 1.84 -7.72
C GLY A 66 11.66 3.25 -7.42
N ASN A 67 10.79 4.24 -7.61
CA ASN A 67 11.13 5.66 -7.57
C ASN A 67 10.42 6.35 -6.39
N PRO A 68 10.87 7.55 -5.96
CA PRO A 68 10.19 8.34 -4.94
C PRO A 68 8.68 8.43 -5.17
N GLY A 69 7.90 7.98 -4.18
CA GLY A 69 6.43 7.95 -4.23
C GLY A 69 5.83 6.65 -4.79
N ASN A 70 6.62 5.76 -5.38
CA ASN A 70 6.18 4.45 -5.86
C ASN A 70 7.29 3.41 -5.70
N TYR A 71 7.41 2.91 -4.48
CA TYR A 71 8.36 1.86 -4.13
C TYR A 71 7.64 0.54 -3.90
N GLU A 72 8.30 -0.52 -4.34
CA GLU A 72 8.00 -1.89 -3.95
C GLU A 72 9.05 -2.35 -2.92
N TYR A 73 8.59 -3.04 -1.88
CA TYR A 73 9.42 -3.49 -0.77
C TYR A 73 9.29 -4.99 -0.62
N ASN A 74 10.42 -5.68 -0.49
CA ASN A 74 10.47 -7.10 -0.19
C ASN A 74 10.67 -7.31 1.32
N TYR A 75 9.86 -8.20 1.89
CA TYR A 75 9.90 -8.52 3.31
C TYR A 75 9.91 -10.03 3.51
N ASP A 76 10.74 -10.49 4.44
CA ASP A 76 10.53 -11.77 5.09
C ASP A 76 9.45 -11.63 6.18
N VAL A 77 8.56 -12.61 6.23
CA VAL A 77 7.44 -12.64 7.16
C VAL A 77 7.39 -13.96 7.93
N LYS A 78 6.78 -13.90 9.11
CA LYS A 78 6.35 -15.05 9.88
C LYS A 78 4.96 -14.80 10.44
N GLY A 79 4.23 -15.83 10.79
CA GLY A 79 2.87 -15.66 11.27
C GLY A 79 2.21 -16.96 11.66
N ILE A 80 0.88 -16.90 11.75
CA ILE A 80 0.01 -18.04 12.01
C ILE A 80 -1.19 -18.06 11.06
N ASN A 81 -1.71 -19.25 10.77
CA ASN A 81 -3.00 -19.43 10.11
C ASN A 81 -4.16 -19.33 11.13
N SER A 82 -5.40 -19.50 10.67
CA SER A 82 -6.61 -19.43 11.52
C SER A 82 -6.72 -20.51 12.60
N VAL A 83 -6.01 -21.63 12.45
CA VAL A 83 -5.98 -22.73 13.44
C VAL A 83 -4.76 -22.67 14.36
N GLY A 84 -3.86 -21.71 14.16
CA GLY A 84 -2.70 -21.44 15.00
C GLY A 84 -1.38 -22.05 14.52
N ASP A 85 -1.34 -22.69 13.35
CA ASP A 85 -0.10 -23.26 12.81
C ASP A 85 0.84 -22.16 12.32
N SER A 86 2.13 -22.36 12.52
CA SER A 86 3.14 -21.41 12.09
C SER A 86 3.32 -21.41 10.57
N VAL A 87 3.45 -20.21 10.02
CA VAL A 87 3.82 -19.96 8.62
C VAL A 87 5.02 -19.04 8.55
N SER A 88 5.83 -19.19 7.52
CA SER A 88 6.88 -18.24 7.18
C SER A 88 6.93 -18.02 5.68
N GLY A 89 7.42 -16.88 5.23
CA GLY A 89 7.40 -16.59 3.81
C GLY A 89 8.13 -15.31 3.45
N ASN A 90 8.00 -14.95 2.18
CA ASN A 90 8.58 -13.74 1.62
C ASN A 90 7.56 -13.10 0.69
N ILE A 91 7.40 -11.79 0.82
CA ILE A 91 6.35 -11.01 0.17
C ILE A 91 6.93 -9.75 -0.46
N ASN A 92 6.31 -9.29 -1.54
CA ASN A 92 6.51 -7.95 -2.09
C ASN A 92 5.28 -7.10 -1.78
N VAL A 93 5.49 -5.85 -1.39
CA VAL A 93 4.42 -4.91 -1.03
C VAL A 93 4.65 -3.55 -1.68
N SER A 94 3.60 -3.02 -2.32
CA SER A 94 3.56 -1.66 -2.89
C SER A 94 2.33 -0.93 -2.34
N GLY A 95 2.58 0.21 -1.71
CA GLY A 95 1.55 0.93 -0.97
C GLY A 95 0.95 0.04 0.14
N LYS A 96 -0.36 -0.17 0.09
CA LYS A 96 -1.11 -0.93 1.11
C LYS A 96 -1.14 -2.44 0.86
N TYR A 97 -0.94 -2.87 -0.39
CA TYR A 97 -1.22 -4.24 -0.83
C TYR A 97 0.04 -4.93 -1.38
N GLY A 98 0.05 -6.25 -1.28
CA GLY A 98 1.18 -7.05 -1.74
C GLY A 98 0.77 -8.48 -2.06
N ALA A 99 1.75 -9.28 -2.44
CA ALA A 99 1.58 -10.70 -2.66
C ALA A 99 2.91 -11.43 -2.36
N GLY A 100 2.83 -12.74 -2.16
CA GLY A 100 4.00 -13.56 -1.92
C GLY A 100 3.66 -15.01 -1.70
N ILE A 101 4.63 -15.73 -1.14
CA ILE A 101 4.49 -17.16 -0.84
C ILE A 101 4.73 -17.37 0.65
N LEU A 102 3.84 -18.12 1.28
CA LEU A 102 4.07 -18.74 2.57
C LEU A 102 4.47 -20.20 2.41
N THR A 103 5.14 -20.70 3.42
CA THR A 103 5.60 -22.08 3.59
C THR A 103 5.27 -22.53 5.01
N THR A 104 4.91 -23.80 5.14
CA THR A 104 4.77 -24.51 6.42
C THR A 104 5.70 -25.71 6.43
N ASP A 105 5.72 -26.46 7.54
CA ASP A 105 6.45 -27.74 7.62
C ASP A 105 5.93 -28.80 6.62
N THR A 106 4.70 -28.63 6.12
CA THR A 106 4.00 -29.62 5.29
C THR A 106 3.69 -29.14 3.88
N ILE A 107 3.63 -27.83 3.64
CA ILE A 107 3.26 -27.22 2.36
C ILE A 107 4.37 -26.27 1.94
N SER A 108 4.97 -26.56 0.79
CA SER A 108 6.14 -25.84 0.30
C SER A 108 5.82 -24.49 -0.31
N GLU A 109 4.62 -24.28 -0.87
CA GLU A 109 4.24 -23.00 -1.49
C GLU A 109 2.74 -22.73 -1.34
N ILE A 110 2.41 -21.63 -0.67
CA ILE A 110 1.06 -21.09 -0.53
C ILE A 110 1.08 -19.66 -1.07
N GLU A 111 0.51 -19.44 -2.25
CA GLU A 111 0.32 -18.10 -2.80
C GLU A 111 -0.69 -17.30 -1.98
N ILE A 112 -0.30 -16.09 -1.59
CA ILE A 112 -1.12 -15.18 -0.80
C ILE A 112 -1.14 -13.76 -1.38
N ASN A 113 -2.24 -13.06 -1.12
CA ASN A 113 -2.33 -11.61 -1.22
C ASN A 113 -2.30 -11.01 0.18
N THR A 114 -1.64 -9.87 0.36
CA THR A 114 -1.45 -9.23 1.66
C THR A 114 -2.00 -7.82 1.70
N GLU A 115 -2.42 -7.39 2.89
CA GLU A 115 -2.81 -6.02 3.21
C GLU A 115 -2.14 -5.58 4.50
N TRP A 116 -1.50 -4.40 4.50
CA TRP A 116 -1.05 -3.76 5.73
C TRP A 116 -2.25 -3.38 6.60
N ILE A 117 -2.27 -3.91 7.83
CA ILE A 117 -3.28 -3.55 8.84
C ILE A 117 -2.71 -2.68 9.94
N SER A 118 -1.40 -2.75 10.18
CA SER A 118 -0.67 -1.84 11.09
C SER A 118 0.84 -1.94 10.82
N TYR A 119 1.64 -1.11 11.48
CA TYR A 119 3.09 -1.14 11.34
C TYR A 119 3.64 -2.53 11.66
N GLY A 120 4.32 -3.14 10.68
CA GLY A 120 4.92 -4.47 10.82
C GLY A 120 3.93 -5.64 10.85
N LYS A 121 2.62 -5.41 10.65
CA LYS A 121 1.60 -6.47 10.64
C LYS A 121 0.76 -6.45 9.37
N LEU A 122 0.60 -7.63 8.76
CA LEU A 122 -0.22 -7.82 7.57
C LEU A 122 -1.31 -8.86 7.83
N LYS A 123 -2.44 -8.64 7.18
CA LYS A 123 -3.46 -9.66 6.97
C LYS A 123 -3.23 -10.27 5.59
N ALA A 124 -3.34 -11.58 5.45
CA ALA A 124 -3.16 -12.25 4.16
C ALA A 124 -4.24 -13.29 3.90
N PHE A 125 -4.49 -13.53 2.61
CA PHE A 125 -5.43 -14.55 2.13
C PHE A 125 -4.84 -15.33 0.97
N ASP A 126 -5.02 -16.65 0.98
CA ASP A 126 -4.74 -17.48 -0.19
C ASP A 126 -5.93 -17.52 -1.17
N LYS A 127 -5.74 -18.18 -2.32
CA LYS A 127 -6.78 -18.34 -3.36
C LYS A 127 -8.04 -19.08 -2.87
N LYS A 128 -7.95 -19.83 -1.78
CA LYS A 128 -9.07 -20.56 -1.17
C LYS A 128 -9.78 -19.74 -0.08
N GLY A 129 -9.27 -18.54 0.23
CA GLY A 129 -9.81 -17.67 1.27
C GLY A 129 -9.32 -18.00 2.68
N ASN A 130 -8.31 -18.87 2.83
CA ASN A 130 -7.72 -19.10 4.16
C ASN A 130 -6.98 -17.84 4.60
N GLU A 131 -7.16 -17.46 5.86
CA GLU A 131 -6.59 -16.24 6.44
C GLU A 131 -5.29 -16.53 7.19
N TYR A 132 -4.35 -15.58 7.09
CA TYR A 132 -3.09 -15.60 7.82
C TYR A 132 -2.81 -14.25 8.46
N GLN A 133 -2.29 -14.29 9.69
CA GLN A 133 -1.84 -13.12 10.44
C GLN A 133 -0.32 -13.09 10.42
N LEU A 134 0.24 -12.10 9.74
CA LEU A 134 1.67 -12.02 9.44
C LEU A 134 2.33 -10.84 10.14
N ILE A 135 3.59 -11.04 10.52
CA ILE A 135 4.50 -9.99 10.99
C ILE A 135 5.77 -10.01 10.16
N VAL A 136 6.30 -8.82 9.88
CA VAL A 136 7.62 -8.66 9.25
C VAL A 136 8.72 -9.03 10.24
N LYS A 137 9.81 -9.62 9.74
CA LYS A 137 10.97 -10.02 10.54
C LYS A 137 11.96 -8.88 10.81
#